data_AF-A0A959TBF0-F1
#
_entry.id   AF-A0A959TBF0-F1
#
_cell.length_a   1.000
_cell.length_b   1.000
_cell.length_c   1.000
_cell.angle_alpha   90.00
_cell.angle_beta   90.00
_cell.angle_gamma   90.00
#
_symmetry.space_group_name_H-M   'P 1'
#
loop_
_entity.id
_entity.type
_entity.pdbx_description
1 polymer ?
#
loop_
_entity_poly.entity_id
_entity_poly.type
_entity_poly.pdbx_seq_one_letter_code
_entity_poly.pdbx_strand_id
1 'polypeptide(L)' 'MTHELIAILQAQLTAREQGLRTVLATVVRVDGSSYRKAGVRMLIREDGLTTG' A
#
# COMPACT_ATOMS: atom_id res chain seq x y z
N MET A 1 9.15 3.90 8.70
CA MET A 1 9.11 2.67 7.87
C MET A 1 8.24 1.58 8.50
N THR A 2 8.44 1.18 9.76
CA THR A 2 7.63 0.12 10.39
C THR A 2 6.16 0.50 10.55
N HIS A 3 5.86 1.74 10.94
CA HIS A 3 4.48 2.23 11.11
C HIS A 3 3.64 2.16 9.82
N GLU A 4 4.22 2.52 8.67
CA GLU A 4 3.55 2.45 7.36
C GLU A 4 3.25 0.99 6.98
N LEU A 5 4.20 0.09 7.18
CA LEU A 5 4.00 -1.34 6.92
C LEU A 5 2.92 -1.93 7.85
N ILE A 6 2.93 -1.58 9.13
CA ILE A 6 1.89 -2.02 10.08
C ILE A 6 0.52 -1.51 9.64
N ALA A 7 0.39 -0.24 9.24
CA ALA A 7 -0.87 0.32 8.75
C ALA A 7 -1.37 -0.40 7.48
N ILE A 8 -0.46 -0.70 6.54
CA ILE A 8 -0.77 -1.49 5.34
C ILE A 8 -1.31 -2.88 5.72
N LEU A 9 -0.65 -3.57 6.65
CA LEU A 9 -1.08 -4.90 7.10
C LEU A 9 -2.44 -4.84 7.82
N GLN A 10 -2.65 -3.86 8.68
CA GLN A 10 -3.94 -3.65 9.36
C GLN A 10 -5.05 -3.38 8.35
N ALA A 11 -4.82 -2.50 7.37
CA ALA A 11 -5.78 -2.21 6.32
C ALA A 11 -6.11 -3.45 5.46
N GLN A 12 -5.12 -4.31 5.21
CA GLN A 12 -5.32 -5.56 4.48
C GLN A 12 -6.15 -6.56 5.28
N LEU A 13 -5.89 -6.68 6.59
CA LEU A 13 -6.69 -7.55 7.47
C LEU A 13 -8.15 -7.10 7.51
N THR A 14 -8.40 -5.81 7.70
CA THR A 14 -9.77 -5.25 7.67
C THR A 14 -10.44 -5.45 6.32
N ALA A 15 -9.74 -5.22 5.21
CA ALA A 15 -10.30 -5.44 3.88
C ALA A 15 -10.65 -6.92 3.63
N ARG A 16 -9.81 -7.84 4.12
CA ARG A 16 -10.07 -9.29 4.04
C ARG A 16 -11.31 -9.69 4.84
N GLU A 17 -11.50 -9.15 6.05
CA GLU A 17 -12.71 -9.38 6.85
C GLU A 17 -13.98 -8.87 6.14
N GLN A 18 -13.84 -7.79 5.36
CA GLN A 18 -14.91 -7.23 4.53
C GLN A 18 -15.12 -7.96 3.20
N GLY A 19 -14.33 -9.00 2.90
CA GLY A 19 -14.39 -9.73 1.64
C GLY A 19 -13.86 -8.93 0.43
N LEU A 20 -13.14 -7.83 0.68
CA LEU A 20 -12.65 -6.95 -0.36
C LEU A 20 -11.31 -7.42 -0.94
N ARG A 21 -11.21 -7.36 -2.26
CA ARG A 21 -9.96 -7.60 -2.98
C ARG A 21 -9.00 -6.43 -2.77
N THR A 22 -7.73 -6.75 -2.57
CA THR A 22 -6.66 -5.76 -2.38
C THR A 22 -5.45 -6.10 -3.23
N VAL A 23 -4.69 -5.06 -3.60
CA VAL A 23 -3.40 -5.15 -4.29
C VAL A 23 -2.37 -4.36 -3.49
N LEU A 24 -1.17 -4.91 -3.30
CA LEU A 24 -0.03 -4.20 -2.73
C LEU A 24 0.89 -3.72 -3.86
N ALA A 25 0.96 -2.41 -4.06
CA ALA A 25 1.87 -1.78 -5.00
C ALA A 25 3.18 -1.39 -4.29
N THR A 26 4.33 -1.64 -4.92
CA THR A 26 5.65 -1.24 -4.42
C THR A 26 6.44 -0.55 -5.52
N VAL A 27 6.98 0.64 -5.22
CA VAL A 27 7.90 1.32 -6.14
C VAL A 27 9.27 0.66 -6.04
N VAL A 28 9.69 -0.08 -7.07
CA VAL A 28 10.98 -0.81 -7.05
C VAL A 28 12.15 0.01 -7.60
N ARG A 29 11.88 0.99 -8.46
CA ARG A 29 12.87 1.89 -9.06
C ARG A 29 12.18 3.19 -9.45
N VAL A 30 12.93 4.29 -9.38
CA VAL A 30 12.56 5.58 -9.97
C VAL A 30 13.69 5.98 -10.89
N ASP A 31 13.36 6.45 -12.08
CA ASP A 31 14.28 7.15 -12.98
C ASP A 31 13.92 8.64 -13.00
N GLY A 32 14.91 9.52 -12.84
CA GLY A 32 14.72 10.96 -12.66
C GLY A 32 14.22 11.39 -11.26
N SER A 33 13.54 12.54 -11.19
CA SER A 33 13.08 13.13 -9.94
C SER A 33 11.66 12.67 -9.59
N SER A 34 11.47 12.19 -8.36
CA SER A 34 10.16 11.82 -7.82
C SER A 34 10.03 12.30 -6.38
N TYR A 35 8.82 12.65 -5.98
CA TYR A 35 8.47 12.91 -4.59
C TYR A 35 8.60 11.66 -3.71
N ARG A 36 8.37 10.47 -4.28
CA ARG A 36 8.46 9.18 -3.58
C ARG A 36 9.69 8.40 -4.02
N LYS A 37 10.38 7.78 -3.06
CA LYS A 37 11.61 7.00 -3.29
C LYS A 37 11.29 5.53 -3.54
N ALA A 38 12.23 4.80 -4.14
CA ALA A 38 12.13 3.34 -4.20
C ALA A 38 11.93 2.75 -2.78
N GLY A 39 11.07 1.75 -2.68
CA GLY A 39 10.73 1.05 -1.44
C GLY A 39 9.46 1.54 -0.73
N VAL A 40 8.82 2.63 -1.18
CA VAL A 40 7.46 2.95 -0.69
C VAL A 40 6.43 1.95 -1.21
N ARG A 41 5.41 1.72 -0.39
CA ARG A 41 4.36 0.74 -0.63
C ARG A 41 2.99 1.39 -0.48
N MET A 42 2.00 0.85 -1.15
CA MET A 42 0.62 1.26 -0.98
C MET A 42 -0.31 0.05 -1.16
N LEU A 43 -1.20 -0.16 -0.21
CA LEU A 43 -2.34 -1.06 -0.36
C LEU A 43 -3.45 -0.32 -1.11
N ILE A 44 -4.00 -0.95 -2.14
CA ILE A 44 -5.13 -0.46 -2.92
C ILE A 44 -6.27 -1.47 -2.77
N ARG A 45 -7.44 -1.02 -2.31
CA ARG A 45 -8.66 -1.81 -2.20
C ARG A 45 -9.53 -1.65 -3.43
N GLU A 46 -10.36 -2.64 -3.73
CA GLU A 46 -11.27 -2.58 -4.88
C GLU A 46 -12.37 -1.50 -4.77
N ASP A 47 -12.64 -1.01 -3.56
CA ASP A 47 -13.55 0.11 -3.29
C ASP A 47 -12.89 1.49 -3.42
N GLY A 48 -11.63 1.53 -3.88
CA GLY A 48 -10.90 2.77 -4.16
C GLY A 48 -10.14 3.36 -2.97
N LEU A 49 -10.24 2.76 -1.78
CA LEU A 49 -9.45 3.20 -0.62
C LEU A 49 -7.99 2.76 -0.72
N THR A 50 -7.07 3.63 -0.28
CA THR A 50 -5.63 3.38 -0.33
C THR A 50 -4.93 3.64 1.01
N THR A 51 -3.88 2.89 1.33
CA THR A 51 -3.06 3.06 2.54
C THR A 51 -1.58 2.88 2.22
N GLY A 52 -0.73 3.87 2.50
CA GLY A 52 0.72 3.87 2.22
C GLY A 52 1.43 5.15 2.65
#